data_AF-A0A2M8Q892-F1
#
_entry.id   AF-A0A2M8Q892-F1
#
_cell.length_a   1.000
_cell.length_b   1.000
_cell.length_c   1.000
_cell.angle_alpha   90.00
_cell.angle_beta   90.00
_cell.angle_gamma   90.00
#
_symmetry.space_group_name_H-M   'P 1'
#
loop_
_entity.id
_entity.type
_entity.pdbx_description
1 polymer ?
#
loop_
_entity_poly.entity_id
_entity_poly.type
_entity_poly.pdbx_seq_one_letter_code
_entity_poly.pdbx_strand_id
1 'polypeptide(L)'
;MGSLLNIIIVPLFFLIGVAVYHLIARLLGGVGEFGRYAYLNAAFAAPLGIVSTLLSLAPFVGCLTPLISIYSLALVFFATKAEHRLSDGRALLVVLIPLLVVLALGVCAAAALISALMSLRFQ
;
A
#
# COMPACT_ATOMS: atom_id res chain seq x y z
N MET A 1 3.73 25.27 -3.74
CA MET A 1 3.25 25.13 -2.35
C MET A 1 3.24 23.69 -1.78
N GLY A 2 3.67 22.63 -2.50
CA GLY A 2 3.46 21.23 -2.03
C GLY A 2 4.62 20.49 -1.35
N SER A 3 5.86 21.01 -1.34
CA SER A 3 7.04 20.22 -0.92
C SER A 3 7.21 20.10 0.60
N LEU A 4 6.98 21.18 1.36
CA LEU A 4 7.13 21.18 2.82
C LEU A 4 6.04 20.32 3.51
N LEU A 5 4.82 20.31 2.97
CA LEU A 5 3.74 19.47 3.48
C LEU A 5 4.05 17.97 3.28
N ASN A 6 4.70 17.60 2.18
CA ASN A 6 5.08 16.20 1.93
C ASN A 6 6.06 15.63 2.96
N ILE A 7 6.90 16.46 3.59
CA ILE A 7 7.83 16.01 4.64
C ILE A 7 7.09 15.41 5.83
N ILE A 8 5.88 15.92 6.12
CA ILE A 8 5.04 15.45 7.24
C ILE A 8 4.03 14.40 6.75
N ILE A 9 3.40 14.67 5.61
CA ILE A 9 2.32 13.83 5.07
C ILE A 9 2.82 12.44 4.70
N VAL A 10 3.98 12.33 4.02
CA VAL A 10 4.51 11.04 3.57
C VAL A 10 4.75 10.05 4.72
N PRO A 11 5.53 10.38 5.76
CA PRO A 11 5.73 9.46 6.88
C PRO A 11 4.43 9.19 7.66
N LEU A 12 3.52 10.17 7.75
CA LEU A 12 2.25 9.98 8.43
C LEU A 12 1.36 8.96 7.70
N PHE A 13 1.21 9.08 6.38
CA PHE A 13 0.46 8.09 5.59
C PHE A 13 1.15 6.73 5.54
N PHE A 14 2.48 6.70 5.53
CA PHE A 14 3.23 5.44 5.67
C PHE A 14 2.89 4.74 7.00
N LEU A 15 2.96 5.47 8.12
CA LEU A 15 2.65 4.91 9.44
C LEU A 15 1.20 4.44 9.55
N ILE A 16 0.25 5.19 8.99
CA ILE A 16 -1.15 4.78 8.92
C ILE A 16 -1.30 3.49 8.10
N GLY A 17 -0.66 3.41 6.93
CA GLY A 17 -0.68 2.21 6.11
C GLY A 17 -0.16 0.98 6.86
N VAL A 18 1.01 1.11 7.49
CA VAL A 18 1.59 0.04 8.33
C VAL A 18 0.66 -0.30 9.50
N ALA A 19 0.02 0.69 10.13
CA ALA A 19 -0.89 0.47 11.26
C ALA A 19 -2.11 -0.36 10.86
N VAL A 20 -2.64 -0.16 9.66
CA VAL A 20 -3.74 -0.99 9.12
C VAL A 20 -3.31 -2.45 9.01
N TYR A 21 -2.18 -2.73 8.36
CA TYR A 21 -1.68 -4.11 8.25
C TYR A 21 -1.38 -4.73 9.63
N HIS A 22 -0.78 -3.96 10.54
CA HIS A 22 -0.48 -4.39 11.91
C HIS A 22 -1.75 -4.76 12.69
N LEU A 23 -2.80 -3.94 12.58
CA LEU A 23 -4.07 -4.16 13.26
C LEU A 23 -4.76 -5.42 12.72
N ILE A 24 -4.81 -5.60 11.40
CA ILE A 24 -5.38 -6.80 10.78
C ILE A 24 -4.58 -8.04 11.21
N ALA A 25 -3.25 -7.95 11.25
CA ALA A 25 -2.39 -9.04 11.73
C ALA A 25 -2.66 -9.39 13.20
N ARG A 26 -2.84 -8.39 14.08
CA ARG A 26 -3.22 -8.59 15.49
C ARG A 26 -4.60 -9.25 15.61
N LEU A 27 -5.59 -8.82 14.82
CA LEU A 27 -6.92 -9.43 14.79
C LEU A 27 -6.89 -10.90 14.36
N LEU A 28 -5.95 -11.28 13.50
CA LEU A 28 -5.73 -12.67 13.07
C LEU A 28 -4.85 -13.49 14.03
N GLY A 29 -4.55 -12.95 15.22
CA GLY A 29 -3.79 -13.61 16.29
C GLY A 29 -2.28 -13.37 16.25
N GLY A 30 -1.82 -12.35 15.53
CA GLY A 30 -0.40 -12.02 15.41
C GLY A 30 0.15 -11.32 16.65
N VAL A 31 1.38 -11.68 17.03
CA VAL A 31 2.04 -11.22 18.28
C VAL A 31 3.13 -10.15 18.07
N GLY A 32 3.20 -9.56 16.88
CA GLY A 32 4.21 -8.59 16.53
C GLY A 32 4.06 -7.24 17.23
N GLU A 33 5.16 -6.49 17.29
CA GLU A 33 5.21 -5.12 17.82
C GLU A 33 5.21 -4.09 16.68
N PHE A 34 4.40 -3.02 16.83
CA PHE A 34 4.18 -2.06 15.76
C PHE A 34 5.48 -1.38 15.29
N GLY A 35 6.34 -0.94 16.23
CA GLY A 35 7.58 -0.25 15.89
C GLY A 35 8.55 -1.11 15.08
N ARG A 36 8.67 -2.39 15.43
CA ARG A 36 9.53 -3.34 14.72
C ARG A 36 8.98 -3.69 13.33
N TYR A 37 7.66 -3.87 13.25
CA TYR A 37 6.97 -4.07 11.97
C TYR A 37 7.08 -2.85 11.05
N ALA A 38 6.95 -1.63 11.57
CA ALA A 38 7.16 -0.40 10.83
C ALA A 38 8.60 -0.26 10.33
N TYR A 39 9.59 -0.60 11.17
CA TYR A 39 11.00 -0.59 10.79
C TYR A 39 11.30 -1.57 9.64
N LEU A 40 10.78 -2.80 9.71
CA LEU A 40 10.93 -3.76 8.61
C LEU A 40 10.29 -3.28 7.31
N ASN A 41 9.09 -2.69 7.37
CA ASN A 41 8.44 -2.14 6.19
C ASN A 41 9.23 -0.96 5.60
N ALA A 42 9.77 -0.08 6.46
CA ALA A 42 10.58 1.05 6.01
C ALA A 42 11.85 0.61 5.29
N ALA A 43 12.46 -0.50 5.73
CA ALA A 43 13.70 -1.04 5.16
C ALA A 43 13.60 -1.33 3.66
N PHE A 44 12.42 -1.71 3.16
CA PHE A 44 12.19 -1.90 1.72
C PHE A 44 11.34 -0.80 1.08
N ALA A 45 10.45 -0.12 1.82
CA ALA A 45 9.62 0.94 1.25
C ALA A 45 10.47 2.14 0.79
N ALA A 46 11.50 2.53 1.54
CA ALA A 46 12.39 3.62 1.16
C ALA A 46 13.15 3.36 -0.15
N PRO A 47 13.89 2.25 -0.32
CA PRO A 47 14.58 1.97 -1.58
C PRO A 47 13.61 1.76 -2.76
N LEU A 48 12.45 1.12 -2.56
CA LEU A 48 11.44 0.97 -3.61
C LEU A 48 10.81 2.33 -4.02
N GLY A 49 10.67 3.26 -3.07
CA GLY A 49 10.23 4.62 -3.36
C GLY A 49 11.23 5.38 -4.25
N ILE A 50 12.53 5.25 -3.97
CA ILE A 50 13.60 5.84 -4.79
C ILE A 50 13.61 5.20 -6.18
N VAL A 51 13.52 3.87 -6.27
CA VAL A 51 13.47 3.16 -7.56
C VAL A 51 12.26 3.59 -8.37
N SER A 52 11.06 3.64 -7.77
CA SER A 52 9.84 4.03 -8.48
C SER A 52 9.87 5.48 -8.98
N THR A 53 10.45 6.41 -8.22
CA THR A 53 10.64 7.81 -8.65
C THR A 53 11.67 7.96 -9.75
N LEU A 54 12.73 7.15 -9.76
CA LEU A 54 13.68 7.14 -10.88
C LEU A 54 13.06 6.56 -12.15
N LEU A 55 12.26 5.50 -12.02
CA LEU A 55 11.58 4.89 -13.16
C LEU A 55 10.54 5.83 -13.79
N SER A 56 9.89 6.69 -13.01
CA SER A 56 8.89 7.63 -13.53
C SER A 56 9.48 8.78 -14.35
N LEU A 57 10.80 9.05 -14.23
CA LEU A 57 11.51 10.03 -15.05
C LEU A 57 11.76 9.54 -16.48
N ALA A 58 11.79 8.22 -16.68
CA ALA A 58 12.08 7.63 -17.98
C ALA A 58 10.77 7.34 -18.76
N PRO A 59 10.61 7.89 -19.99
CA PRO A 59 9.49 7.52 -20.83
C PRO A 59 9.55 6.01 -21.17
N PHE A 60 8.39 5.34 -21.25
CA PHE A 60 8.21 3.92 -21.57
C PHE A 60 8.54 2.88 -20.48
N VAL A 61 9.03 3.27 -19.30
CA VAL A 61 9.35 2.33 -18.20
C VAL A 61 8.14 2.06 -17.29
N GLY A 62 7.01 2.72 -17.56
CA GLY A 62 5.77 2.58 -16.78
C GLY A 62 5.21 1.16 -16.74
N CYS A 63 5.54 0.29 -17.71
CA CYS A 63 5.13 -1.12 -17.73
C CYS A 63 5.74 -1.96 -16.59
N LEU A 64 6.83 -1.50 -15.96
CA LEU A 64 7.43 -2.18 -14.80
C LEU A 64 6.76 -1.81 -13.46
N THR A 65 5.97 -0.74 -13.43
CA THR A 65 5.20 -0.31 -12.25
C THR A 65 4.38 -1.44 -11.60
N PRO A 66 3.55 -2.22 -12.36
CA PRO A 66 2.81 -3.32 -11.76
C PRO A 66 3.72 -4.39 -11.15
N LEU A 67 4.88 -4.65 -11.76
CA LEU A 67 5.85 -5.62 -11.27
C LEU A 67 6.43 -5.21 -9.91
N ILE A 68 6.77 -3.92 -9.77
CA ILE A 68 7.24 -3.34 -8.50
C ILE A 68 6.15 -3.41 -7.43
N SER A 69 4.90 -3.12 -7.79
CA SER A 69 3.76 -3.19 -6.87
C SER A 69 3.47 -4.62 -6.39
N ILE A 70 3.61 -5.62 -7.25
CA ILE A 70 3.47 -7.03 -6.86
C ILE A 70 4.61 -7.44 -5.92
N TYR A 71 5.84 -7.03 -6.24
CA TYR A 71 7.00 -7.33 -5.42
C TYR A 71 6.91 -6.67 -4.04
N SER A 72 6.46 -5.41 -3.95
CA SER A 72 6.25 -4.75 -2.66
C SER A 72 5.21 -5.47 -1.80
N LEU A 73 4.13 -5.98 -2.40
CA LEU A 73 3.14 -6.80 -1.72
C LEU A 73 3.73 -8.10 -1.15
N ALA A 74 4.59 -8.77 -1.92
CA ALA A 74 5.28 -9.97 -1.46
C ALA A 74 6.20 -9.67 -0.27
N LEU A 75 6.91 -8.54 -0.28
CA LEU A 75 7.74 -8.11 0.84
C LEU A 75 6.92 -7.80 2.10
N VAL A 76 5.75 -7.15 1.96
CA VAL A 76 4.83 -6.93 3.08
C VAL A 76 4.35 -8.27 3.65
N PHE A 77 4.04 -9.26 2.81
CA PHE A 77 3.69 -10.62 3.25
C PHE A 77 4.81 -11.28 4.06
N PHE A 78 6.06 -11.19 3.60
CA PHE A 78 7.18 -11.75 4.35
C PHE A 78 7.43 -11.02 5.67
N ALA A 79 7.30 -9.69 5.67
CA ALA A 79 7.44 -8.88 6.88
C ALA A 79 6.34 -9.17 7.91
N THR A 80 5.06 -9.33 7.48
CA THR A 80 3.97 -9.70 8.38
C THR A 80 4.17 -11.10 8.95
N LYS A 81 4.55 -12.07 8.12
CA LYS A 81 4.83 -13.43 8.57
C LYS A 81 5.95 -13.45 9.61
N ALA A 82 7.06 -12.75 9.35
CA ALA A 82 8.23 -12.73 10.22
C ALA A 82 7.95 -12.09 11.58
N GLU A 83 7.26 -10.94 11.61
CA GLU A 83 7.03 -10.18 12.85
C GLU A 83 5.85 -10.69 13.65
N HIS A 84 4.75 -11.04 12.99
CA HIS A 84 3.53 -11.49 13.69
C HIS A 84 3.48 -13.00 13.91
N ARG A 85 4.44 -13.77 13.37
CA ARG A 85 4.51 -15.25 13.48
C ARG A 85 3.22 -15.95 13.07
N LEU A 86 2.56 -15.41 12.05
CA LEU A 86 1.33 -15.96 11.50
C LEU A 86 1.63 -17.14 10.57
N SER A 87 0.67 -18.06 10.44
CA SER A 87 0.69 -19.06 9.38
C SER A 87 0.51 -18.41 8.00
N ASP A 88 0.96 -19.09 6.95
CA ASP A 88 0.97 -18.54 5.58
C ASP A 88 -0.40 -18.02 5.12
N GLY A 89 -1.47 -18.79 5.37
CA GLY A 89 -2.82 -18.37 4.99
C GLY A 89 -3.30 -17.12 5.73
N ARG A 90 -2.96 -16.97 7.02
CA ARG A 90 -3.32 -15.78 7.80
C ARG A 90 -2.51 -14.57 7.38
N ALA A 91 -1.20 -14.74 7.16
CA ALA A 91 -0.34 -13.67 6.65
C ALA A 91 -0.79 -13.18 5.27
N LEU A 92 -1.25 -14.08 4.40
CA LEU A 92 -1.80 -13.72 3.10
C LEU A 92 -3.08 -12.89 3.22
N LEU A 93 -3.99 -13.27 4.13
CA LEU A 93 -5.21 -12.50 4.40
C LEU A 93 -4.92 -11.08 4.87
N VAL A 94 -3.89 -10.87 5.69
CA VAL A 94 -3.47 -9.52 6.14
C VAL A 94 -3.18 -8.62 4.94
N VAL A 95 -2.56 -9.14 3.91
CA VAL A 95 -2.18 -8.38 2.71
C VAL A 95 -3.36 -8.24 1.73
N LEU A 96 -4.16 -9.30 1.60
CA LEU A 96 -5.26 -9.36 0.65
C LEU A 96 -6.45 -8.48 1.07
N ILE A 97 -6.77 -8.39 2.36
CA ILE A 97 -7.91 -7.60 2.85
C ILE A 97 -7.78 -6.12 2.44
N PRO A 98 -6.68 -5.40 2.72
CA PRO A 98 -6.51 -4.01 2.28
C PRO A 98 -6.54 -3.86 0.76
N LEU A 99 -5.97 -4.82 0.02
CA LEU A 99 -5.99 -4.79 -1.44
C LEU A 99 -7.42 -4.83 -1.99
N LEU A 100 -8.26 -5.73 -1.46
CA LEU A 100 -9.66 -5.85 -1.84
C LEU A 100 -10.45 -4.58 -1.48
N VAL A 101 -10.18 -3.98 -0.32
CA VAL A 101 -10.81 -2.72 0.10
C VAL A 101 -10.45 -1.58 -0.86
N VAL A 102 -9.17 -1.42 -1.21
CA VAL A 102 -8.72 -0.40 -2.16
C VAL A 102 -9.32 -0.63 -3.54
N LEU A 103 -9.38 -1.88 -4.01
CA LEU A 103 -9.97 -2.22 -5.29
C LEU A 103 -11.48 -1.93 -5.34
N ALA A 104 -12.22 -2.29 -4.28
CA ALA A 104 -13.65 -1.98 -4.16
C ALA A 104 -13.90 -0.46 -4.15
N LEU A 105 -13.13 0.29 -3.36
CA LEU A 105 -13.21 1.75 -3.32
C LEU A 105 -12.87 2.39 -4.69
N GLY A 106 -11.86 1.85 -5.38
CA GLY A 106 -11.47 2.30 -6.71
C GLY A 106 -12.58 2.10 -7.75
N VAL A 107 -13.25 0.94 -7.72
CA VAL A 107 -14.40 0.65 -8.60
C VAL A 107 -15.58 1.58 -8.28
N CYS A 108 -15.91 1.77 -7.00
CA CYS A 108 -16.97 2.70 -6.59
C CYS A 108 -16.68 4.15 -7.04
N ALA A 109 -15.44 4.61 -6.86
CA ALA A 109 -15.02 5.94 -7.27
C ALA A 109 -15.07 6.11 -8.80
N ALA A 110 -14.60 5.12 -9.56
CA ALA A 110 -14.68 5.14 -11.02
C ALA A 110 -16.13 5.19 -11.52
N ALA A 111 -17.02 4.38 -10.94
CA ALA A 111 -18.44 4.40 -11.29
C ALA A 111 -19.09 5.76 -10.99
N ALA A 112 -18.80 6.35 -9.82
CA ALA A 112 -19.28 7.68 -9.46
C ALA A 112 -18.79 8.76 -10.43
N LEU A 113 -17.49 8.74 -10.79
CA LEU A 113 -16.92 9.67 -11.76
C LEU A 113 -17.54 9.51 -13.15
N ILE A 114 -17.73 8.28 -13.63
CA ILE A 114 -18.38 8.00 -14.91
C ILE A 114 -19.81 8.55 -14.90
N SER A 115 -20.57 8.32 -13.81
CA SER A 115 -21.94 8.86 -13.68
C SER A 115 -21.98 10.39 -13.68
N ALA A 116 -21.05 11.05 -12.98
CA ALA A 116 -20.94 12.50 -12.96
C ALA A 116 -20.56 13.06 -14.34
N LEU A 117 -19.60 12.43 -15.03
CA LEU A 117 -19.20 12.80 -16.39
C LEU A 117 -20.35 12.65 -17.39
N MET A 118 -21.14 11.58 -17.28
CA MET A 118 -22.33 11.39 -18.14
C MET A 118 -23.40 12.45 -17.86
N SER A 119 -23.58 12.87 -16.60
CA SER A 119 -24.55 13.93 -16.25
C SER A 119 -24.17 15.31 -16.84
N LEU A 120 -22.87 15.61 -16.93
CA LEU A 120 -22.37 16.85 -17.54
C LEU A 120 -22.44 16.85 -19.07
N ARG A 121 -22.56 15.68 -19.72
CA ARG A 121 -22.70 15.57 -21.18
C ARG A 121 -24.13 15.83 -21.68
N PHE A 122 -25.12 15.83 -20.78
CA PHE A 122 -26.54 16.01 -21.09
C PHE A 122 -27.07 17.44 -20.81
N GLN A 123 -26.21 18.35 -20.31
CA GLN A 123 -26.45 19.80 -20.22
C GLN A 123 -25.75 20.52 -21.38
#